data_AF-A0A2D6PAI3-F1
#
_entry.id   AF-A0A2D6PAI3-F1
#
_cell.length_a   1.000
_cell.length_b   1.000
_cell.length_c   1.000
_cell.angle_alpha   90.00
_cell.angle_beta   90.00
_cell.angle_gamma   90.00
#
_symmetry.space_group_name_H-M   'P 1'
#
loop_
_entity.id
_entity.type
_entity.pdbx_description
1 polymer ?
#
loop_
_entity_poly.entity_id
_entity_poly.type
_entity_poly.pdbx_seq_one_letter_code
_entity_poly.pdbx_strand_id
1 'polypeptide(L)'
;MPFDCYVKYVAMKQHFTRDSFDYQKYGGKTRASISSYNKRKDRYFFEKMSRKFNDEEVVDFFIANFTLCDDPQSLWIGEIIKEGETRYQQWKKVTQSMSYIFRSEISDLLSQSSFDKIFEIKGGRHPLLLKMYIKKQVSVETMIILDKILGFKKNFDKRLDDPVWTSVSLKMKKYNPFLNINVSQYKKVLKDLVL
;
A
#
# COMPACT_ATOMS: atom_id res chain seq x y z
N MET A 1 7.37 9.42 21.91
CA MET A 1 7.89 8.51 22.97
C MET A 1 7.83 7.05 22.49
N PRO A 2 8.59 6.09 23.07
CA PRO A 2 8.55 4.68 22.68
C PRO A 2 7.13 4.07 22.70
N PHE A 3 6.32 4.46 23.68
CA PHE A 3 4.92 4.05 23.77
C PHE A 3 4.07 4.57 22.59
N ASP A 4 4.27 5.81 22.15
CA ASP A 4 3.54 6.37 21.00
C ASP A 4 3.89 5.63 19.70
N CYS A 5 5.16 5.25 19.52
CA CYS A 5 5.59 4.41 18.39
C CYS A 5 4.85 3.06 18.40
N TYR A 6 4.70 2.45 19.58
CA TYR A 6 3.89 1.24 19.74
C TYR A 6 2.41 1.47 19.43
N VAL A 7 1.81 2.56 19.89
CA VAL A 7 0.41 2.91 19.57
C VAL A 7 0.23 3.06 18.06
N LYS A 8 1.14 3.75 17.36
CA LYS A 8 1.13 3.90 15.89
C LYS A 8 1.25 2.55 15.18
N TYR A 9 2.14 1.67 15.64
CA TYR A 9 2.23 0.30 15.14
C TYR A 9 0.90 -0.46 15.28
N VAL A 10 0.27 -0.42 16.46
CA VAL A 10 -1.00 -1.10 16.70
C VAL A 10 -2.11 -0.53 15.82
N ALA A 11 -2.17 0.79 15.66
CA ALA A 11 -3.13 1.46 14.78
C ALA A 11 -2.95 1.05 13.32
N MET A 12 -1.71 1.04 12.83
CA MET A 12 -1.41 0.61 11.47
C MET A 12 -1.72 -0.85 11.25
N LYS A 13 -1.34 -1.73 12.18
CA LYS A 13 -1.71 -3.14 12.10
C LYS A 13 -3.21 -3.31 12.02
N GLN A 14 -3.99 -2.62 12.85
CA GLN A 14 -5.45 -2.69 12.78
C GLN A 14 -5.98 -2.14 11.45
N HIS A 15 -5.41 -1.05 10.93
CA HIS A 15 -5.83 -0.47 9.66
C HIS A 15 -5.66 -1.45 8.50
N PHE A 16 -4.50 -2.06 8.37
CA PHE A 16 -4.21 -2.97 7.25
C PHE A 16 -4.82 -4.37 7.41
N THR A 17 -5.32 -4.74 8.58
CA THR A 17 -5.85 -6.10 8.84
C THR A 17 -7.34 -6.17 9.13
N ARG A 18 -7.97 -5.09 9.60
CA ARG A 18 -9.39 -5.05 9.96
C ARG A 18 -10.15 -4.15 9.00
N ASP A 19 -11.18 -4.68 8.36
CA ASP A 19 -11.97 -3.87 7.43
C ASP A 19 -12.60 -2.64 8.11
N SER A 20 -13.05 -2.79 9.36
CA SER A 20 -13.72 -1.75 10.15
C SER A 20 -12.82 -0.65 10.75
N PHE A 21 -11.49 -0.80 10.69
CA PHE A 21 -10.56 0.17 11.27
C PHE A 21 -9.95 1.08 10.20
N ASP A 22 -10.01 2.39 10.45
CA ASP A 22 -9.46 3.45 9.60
C ASP A 22 -8.50 4.33 10.41
N TYR A 23 -7.22 4.34 10.02
CA TYR A 23 -6.19 5.07 10.75
C TYR A 23 -6.43 6.57 10.75
N GLN A 24 -6.89 7.12 9.62
CA GLN A 24 -7.07 8.56 9.44
C GLN A 24 -8.29 9.05 10.21
N LYS A 25 -9.38 8.27 10.17
CA LYS A 25 -10.59 8.56 10.95
C LYS A 25 -10.31 8.65 12.45
N TYR A 26 -9.44 7.80 12.97
CA TYR A 26 -9.09 7.75 14.40
C TYR A 26 -7.81 8.53 14.75
N GLY A 27 -7.18 9.22 13.81
CA GLY A 27 -5.95 9.99 14.02
C GLY A 27 -4.81 9.15 14.61
N GLY A 28 -4.70 7.89 14.19
CA GLY A 28 -3.70 6.95 14.69
C GLY A 28 -3.85 6.52 16.15
N LYS A 29 -4.97 6.85 16.81
CA LYS A 29 -5.23 6.48 18.20
C LYS A 29 -5.78 5.07 18.32
N THR A 30 -5.39 4.38 19.39
CA THR A 30 -5.94 3.07 19.76
C THR A 30 -6.18 3.00 21.27
N ARG A 31 -6.84 1.94 21.73
CA ARG A 31 -7.00 1.63 23.16
C ARG A 31 -5.78 0.92 23.76
N ALA A 32 -4.62 0.96 23.11
CA ALA A 32 -3.41 0.36 23.63
C ALA A 32 -3.00 1.04 24.95
N SER A 33 -2.59 0.24 25.94
CA SER A 33 -2.23 0.71 27.27
C SER A 33 -0.74 0.57 27.53
N ILE A 34 -0.20 1.43 28.40
CA ILE A 34 1.21 1.36 28.82
C ILE A 34 1.53 0.03 29.51
N SER A 35 0.56 -0.54 30.23
CA SER A 35 0.72 -1.84 30.89
C SER A 35 0.83 -2.99 29.88
N SER A 36 0.05 -2.95 28.79
CA SER A 36 0.19 -3.89 27.66
C SER A 36 1.53 -3.73 26.96
N TYR A 37 1.99 -2.50 26.75
CA TYR A 37 3.31 -2.21 26.18
C TYR A 37 4.42 -2.79 27.06
N ASN A 38 4.38 -2.55 28.38
CA ASN A 38 5.39 -3.03 29.33
C ASN A 38 5.54 -4.57 29.38
N LYS A 39 4.52 -5.33 28.95
CA LYS A 39 4.59 -6.79 28.86
C LYS A 39 5.22 -7.31 27.57
N ARG A 40 5.48 -6.44 26.57
CA ARG A 40 6.07 -6.83 25.28
C ARG A 40 7.54 -7.20 25.45
N LYS A 41 7.96 -8.30 24.81
CA LYS A 41 9.37 -8.73 24.74
C LYS A 41 10.20 -7.91 23.77
N ASP A 42 9.56 -7.25 22.81
CA ASP A 42 10.19 -6.47 21.74
C ASP A 42 10.06 -4.95 21.95
N ARG A 43 9.92 -4.49 23.20
CA ARG A 43 9.86 -3.05 23.53
C ARG A 43 11.03 -2.24 22.98
N TYR A 44 12.22 -2.85 23.00
CA TYR A 44 13.45 -2.23 22.51
C TYR A 44 13.36 -1.83 21.04
N PHE A 45 12.57 -2.54 20.22
CA PHE A 45 12.29 -2.12 18.84
C PHE A 45 11.66 -0.73 18.80
N PHE A 46 10.59 -0.50 19.58
CA PHE A 46 9.89 0.78 19.62
C PHE A 46 10.75 1.89 20.23
N GLU A 47 11.59 1.58 21.22
CA GLU A 47 12.57 2.52 21.75
C GLU A 47 13.55 2.97 20.66
N LYS A 48 14.16 2.02 19.96
CA LYS A 48 15.10 2.29 18.85
C LYS A 48 14.43 3.12 17.75
N MET A 49 13.23 2.74 17.34
CA MET A 49 12.46 3.46 16.31
C MET A 49 12.14 4.89 16.73
N SER A 50 11.71 5.10 17.97
CA SER A 50 11.38 6.44 18.50
C SER A 50 12.58 7.37 18.64
N ARG A 51 13.80 6.83 18.68
CA ARG A 51 15.05 7.61 18.67
C ARG A 51 15.56 7.87 17.26
N LYS A 52 15.28 6.94 16.33
CA LYS A 52 15.77 7.00 14.94
C LYS A 52 14.92 7.90 14.06
N PHE A 53 13.61 7.87 14.24
CA PHE A 53 12.65 8.49 13.35
C PHE A 53 11.78 9.50 14.08
N ASN A 54 11.44 10.58 13.40
CA ASN A 54 10.42 11.50 13.86
C ASN A 54 9.01 10.88 13.74
N ASP A 55 8.02 11.63 14.21
CA ASP A 55 6.65 11.13 14.32
C ASP A 55 5.98 10.77 12.98
N GLU A 56 6.32 11.49 11.90
CA GLU A 56 5.85 11.23 10.54
C GLU A 56 6.62 10.06 9.91
N GLU A 57 7.95 10.04 10.07
CA GLU A 57 8.80 8.96 9.56
C GLU A 57 8.46 7.59 10.20
N VAL A 58 8.04 7.56 11.47
CA VAL A 58 7.53 6.34 12.10
C VAL A 58 6.27 5.83 11.39
N VAL A 59 5.38 6.75 11.00
CA VAL A 59 4.15 6.41 10.27
C VAL A 59 4.49 5.89 8.88
N ASP A 60 5.35 6.60 8.14
CA ASP A 60 5.81 6.18 6.81
C ASP A 60 6.52 4.83 6.83
N PHE A 61 7.36 4.60 7.84
CA PHE A 61 8.03 3.31 8.03
C PHE A 61 7.01 2.16 8.18
N PHE A 62 5.96 2.35 8.97
CA PHE A 62 4.92 1.33 9.11
C PHE A 62 4.06 1.20 7.86
N ILE A 63 3.72 2.30 7.17
CA ILE A 63 3.00 2.26 5.89
C ILE A 63 3.78 1.41 4.88
N ALA A 64 5.07 1.67 4.72
CA ALA A 64 5.94 0.91 3.84
C ALA A 64 5.93 -0.59 4.16
N ASN A 65 6.07 -0.92 5.45
CA ASN A 65 6.11 -2.29 5.92
C ASN A 65 4.79 -3.04 5.70
N PHE A 66 3.65 -2.45 6.05
CA PHE A 66 2.34 -3.07 5.88
C PHE A 66 1.86 -3.09 4.42
N THR A 67 2.39 -2.20 3.57
CA THR A 67 2.03 -2.18 2.14
C THR A 67 2.83 -3.20 1.33
N LEU A 68 4.13 -3.28 1.60
CA LEU A 68 5.07 -4.11 0.84
C LEU A 68 5.25 -5.54 1.39
N CYS A 69 4.69 -5.86 2.56
CA CYS A 69 4.64 -7.26 3.00
C CYS A 69 3.65 -8.08 2.14
N ASP A 70 3.88 -9.39 2.10
CA ASP A 70 3.00 -10.31 1.38
C ASP A 70 1.62 -10.39 2.07
N ASP A 71 1.60 -10.54 3.40
CA ASP A 71 0.38 -10.56 4.20
C ASP A 71 0.49 -9.68 5.47
N PRO A 72 -0.28 -8.58 5.55
CA PRO A 72 -0.34 -7.73 6.74
C PRO A 72 -0.82 -8.42 8.02
N GLN A 73 -1.61 -9.50 7.91
CA GLN A 73 -2.16 -10.20 9.09
C GLN A 73 -1.06 -10.92 9.86
N SER A 74 -0.20 -11.66 9.14
CA SER A 74 0.95 -12.36 9.71
C SER A 74 2.13 -11.44 10.05
N LEU A 75 2.20 -10.21 9.50
CA LEU A 75 3.30 -9.28 9.77
C LEU A 75 3.46 -8.98 11.28
N TRP A 76 4.62 -9.32 11.82
CA TRP A 76 4.99 -9.15 13.23
C TRP A 76 6.36 -8.47 13.36
N ILE A 77 6.68 -7.99 14.57
CA ILE A 77 7.86 -7.12 14.78
C ILE A 77 9.19 -7.80 14.41
N GLY A 78 9.35 -9.10 14.61
CA GLY A 78 10.61 -9.77 14.24
C GLY A 78 10.83 -9.85 12.74
N GLU A 79 9.77 -9.88 11.92
CA GLU A 79 9.90 -9.72 10.47
C GLU A 79 10.24 -8.28 10.11
N ILE A 80 9.58 -7.30 10.74
CA ILE A 80 9.88 -5.87 10.54
C ILE A 80 11.34 -5.55 10.92
N ILE A 81 11.89 -6.20 11.95
CA ILE A 81 13.30 -6.05 12.33
C ILE A 81 14.24 -6.53 11.21
N LYS A 82 13.88 -7.61 10.50
CA LYS A 82 14.69 -8.22 9.44
C LYS A 82 14.58 -7.45 8.12
N GLU A 83 13.35 -7.18 7.69
CA GLU A 83 13.05 -6.70 6.32
C GLU A 83 12.61 -5.23 6.29
N GLY A 84 12.27 -4.64 7.44
CA GLY A 84 11.49 -3.42 7.46
C GLY A 84 12.24 -2.18 7.01
N GLU A 85 13.55 -2.12 7.22
CA GLU A 85 14.36 -1.05 6.66
C GLU A 85 14.44 -1.16 5.14
N THR A 86 14.65 -2.37 4.60
CA THR A 86 14.68 -2.62 3.15
C THR A 86 13.36 -2.18 2.50
N ARG A 87 12.22 -2.59 3.08
CA ARG A 87 10.89 -2.16 2.63
C ARG A 87 10.73 -0.65 2.70
N TYR A 88 11.17 -0.02 3.78
CA TYR A 88 11.09 1.44 3.91
C TYR A 88 11.93 2.18 2.85
N GLN A 89 13.14 1.71 2.56
CA GLN A 89 13.98 2.31 1.51
C GLN A 89 13.36 2.09 0.11
N GLN A 90 12.82 0.91 -0.16
CA GLN A 90 12.10 0.64 -1.41
C GLN A 90 10.90 1.56 -1.56
N TRP A 91 10.08 1.67 -0.52
CA TRP A 91 8.90 2.53 -0.51
C TRP A 91 9.27 3.99 -0.75
N LYS A 92 10.30 4.52 -0.07
CA LYS A 92 10.77 5.90 -0.30
C LYS A 92 11.20 6.13 -1.75
N LYS A 93 11.94 5.19 -2.36
CA LYS A 93 12.32 5.29 -3.78
C LYS A 93 11.09 5.41 -4.67
N VAL A 94 10.07 4.57 -4.44
CA VAL A 94 8.82 4.61 -5.19
C VAL A 94 8.09 5.94 -4.98
N THR A 95 7.89 6.34 -3.72
CA THR A 95 7.17 7.59 -3.38
C THR A 95 7.85 8.83 -3.98
N GLN A 96 9.18 8.89 -3.97
CA GLN A 96 9.96 10.02 -4.49
C GLN A 96 10.02 10.06 -6.03
N SER A 97 9.87 8.93 -6.71
CA SER A 97 9.94 8.82 -8.17
C SER A 97 8.64 8.34 -8.83
N MET A 98 7.52 8.52 -8.12
CA MET A 98 6.22 7.93 -8.48
C MET A 98 5.74 8.34 -9.87
N SER A 99 5.92 9.60 -10.28
CA SER A 99 5.54 10.06 -11.63
C SER A 99 6.32 9.35 -12.73
N TYR A 100 7.61 9.10 -12.51
CA TYR A 100 8.47 8.38 -13.47
C TYR A 100 8.10 6.90 -13.54
N ILE A 101 7.95 6.26 -12.39
CA ILE A 101 7.53 4.85 -12.28
C ILE A 101 6.18 4.65 -12.95
N PHE A 102 5.19 5.49 -12.63
CA PHE A 102 3.87 5.45 -13.25
C PHE A 102 3.98 5.53 -14.77
N ARG A 103 4.72 6.51 -15.30
CA ARG A 103 4.91 6.65 -16.75
C ARG A 103 5.53 5.39 -17.37
N SER A 104 6.56 4.83 -16.74
CA SER A 104 7.23 3.61 -17.22
C SER A 104 6.28 2.40 -17.22
N GLU A 105 5.61 2.13 -16.10
CA GLU A 105 4.72 0.99 -15.95
C GLU A 105 3.51 1.07 -16.90
N ILE A 106 2.97 2.27 -17.15
CA ILE A 106 1.92 2.47 -18.15
C ILE A 106 2.44 2.24 -19.57
N SER A 107 3.62 2.75 -19.93
CA SER A 107 4.22 2.48 -21.23
C SER A 107 4.45 0.98 -21.45
N ASP A 108 4.92 0.25 -20.44
CA ASP A 108 5.14 -1.19 -20.51
C ASP A 108 3.80 -1.94 -20.70
N LEU A 109 2.73 -1.53 -20.02
CA LEU A 109 1.40 -2.09 -20.22
C LEU A 109 0.88 -1.85 -21.65
N LEU A 110 1.05 -0.63 -22.17
CA LEU A 110 0.63 -0.24 -23.52
C LEU A 110 1.45 -0.95 -24.62
N SER A 111 2.70 -1.32 -24.32
CA SER A 111 3.51 -2.13 -25.24
C SER A 111 2.98 -3.56 -25.42
N GLN A 112 2.24 -4.08 -24.43
CA GLN A 112 1.71 -5.44 -24.43
C GLN A 112 0.26 -5.55 -24.92
N SER A 113 -0.53 -4.46 -24.85
CA SER A 113 -1.92 -4.47 -25.29
C SER A 113 -2.48 -3.08 -25.54
N SER A 114 -3.61 -3.01 -26.24
CA SER A 114 -4.36 -1.77 -26.36
C SER A 114 -4.91 -1.33 -25.00
N PHE A 115 -5.12 -0.03 -24.84
CA PHE A 115 -5.53 0.57 -23.57
C PHE A 115 -6.74 -0.13 -22.94
N ASP A 116 -7.81 -0.35 -23.70
CA ASP A 116 -9.03 -0.99 -23.19
C ASP A 116 -8.81 -2.45 -22.77
N LYS A 117 -7.96 -3.18 -23.50
CA LYS A 117 -7.67 -4.61 -23.23
C LYS A 117 -6.87 -4.80 -21.94
N ILE A 118 -6.16 -3.78 -21.47
CA ILE A 118 -5.42 -3.83 -20.20
C ILE A 118 -6.36 -4.13 -19.03
N PHE A 119 -7.57 -3.57 -19.06
CA PHE A 119 -8.58 -3.69 -18.00
C PHE A 119 -9.63 -4.77 -18.28
N GLU A 120 -9.57 -5.44 -19.42
CA GLU A 120 -10.62 -6.35 -19.86
C GLU A 120 -10.59 -7.70 -19.10
N ILE A 121 -11.70 -8.05 -18.46
CA ILE A 121 -11.91 -9.35 -17.82
C ILE A 121 -12.65 -10.26 -18.82
N LYS A 122 -11.97 -11.30 -19.32
CA LYS A 122 -12.55 -12.32 -20.22
C LYS A 122 -12.77 -13.64 -19.50
N GLY A 123 -14.03 -14.09 -19.43
CA GLY A 123 -14.39 -15.39 -18.86
C GLY A 123 -13.86 -15.62 -17.44
N GLY A 124 -13.95 -14.61 -16.58
CA GLY A 124 -13.46 -14.67 -15.19
C GLY A 124 -11.94 -14.64 -15.03
N ARG A 125 -11.16 -14.58 -16.12
CA ARG A 125 -9.69 -14.53 -16.05
C ARG A 125 -9.21 -13.15 -15.63
N HIS A 126 -8.09 -13.13 -14.89
CA HIS A 126 -7.44 -11.89 -14.49
C HIS A 126 -7.08 -11.01 -15.70
N PRO A 127 -7.41 -9.70 -15.64
CA PRO A 127 -7.04 -8.74 -16.66
C PRO A 127 -5.53 -8.54 -16.68
N LEU A 128 -5.00 -7.99 -17.77
CA LEU A 128 -3.56 -7.80 -17.94
C LEU A 128 -2.96 -6.96 -16.80
N LEU A 129 -3.66 -5.88 -16.40
CA LEU A 129 -3.24 -5.03 -15.29
C LEU A 129 -2.97 -5.83 -14.01
N LEU A 130 -3.90 -6.70 -13.62
CA LEU A 130 -3.77 -7.53 -12.42
C LEU A 130 -2.64 -8.55 -12.56
N LYS A 131 -2.46 -9.14 -13.75
CA LYS A 131 -1.35 -10.07 -14.01
C LYS A 131 0.02 -9.39 -13.87
N MET A 132 0.16 -8.17 -14.39
CA MET A 132 1.41 -7.41 -14.28
C MET A 132 1.69 -6.98 -12.83
N TYR A 133 0.65 -6.63 -12.07
CA TYR A 133 0.75 -6.39 -10.64
C TYR A 133 1.27 -7.63 -9.89
N ILE A 134 0.68 -8.81 -10.14
CA ILE A 134 1.10 -10.08 -9.51
C ILE A 134 2.57 -10.40 -9.84
N LYS A 135 3.01 -10.10 -11.06
CA LYS A 135 4.41 -10.24 -11.50
C LYS A 135 5.36 -9.16 -10.94
N LYS A 136 4.87 -8.25 -10.09
CA LYS A 136 5.61 -7.10 -9.55
C LYS A 136 6.16 -6.15 -10.63
N GLN A 137 5.51 -6.13 -11.80
CA GLN A 137 5.82 -5.22 -12.92
C GLN A 137 4.97 -3.95 -12.88
N VAL A 138 3.90 -3.94 -12.08
CA VAL A 138 3.09 -2.76 -11.79
C VAL A 138 3.00 -2.60 -10.29
N SER A 139 3.27 -1.40 -9.81
CA SER A 139 3.19 -1.03 -8.40
C SER A 139 1.74 -0.89 -7.91
N VAL A 140 1.52 -0.99 -6.60
CA VAL A 140 0.19 -0.75 -6.01
C VAL A 140 -0.20 0.72 -6.14
N GLU A 141 0.78 1.63 -6.14
CA GLU A 141 0.64 3.05 -6.43
C GLU A 141 -0.01 3.26 -7.80
N THR A 142 0.55 2.64 -8.85
CA THR A 142 0.00 2.72 -10.21
C THR A 142 -1.41 2.15 -10.29
N MET A 143 -1.68 1.03 -9.61
CA MET A 143 -3.05 0.48 -9.51
C MET A 143 -4.02 1.51 -8.91
N ILE A 144 -3.65 2.17 -7.81
CA ILE A 144 -4.50 3.15 -7.14
C ILE A 144 -4.64 4.43 -7.97
N ILE A 145 -3.57 4.91 -8.61
CA ILE A 145 -3.61 6.08 -9.50
C ILE A 145 -4.58 5.82 -10.66
N LEU A 146 -4.46 4.68 -11.33
CA LEU A 146 -5.36 4.28 -12.41
C LEU A 146 -6.81 4.19 -11.91
N ASP A 147 -7.05 3.65 -10.72
CA ASP A 147 -8.40 3.55 -10.17
C ASP A 147 -8.98 4.94 -9.81
N LYS A 148 -8.17 5.85 -9.28
CA LYS A 148 -8.61 7.24 -9.04
C LYS A 148 -8.97 7.97 -10.34
N ILE A 149 -8.36 7.62 -11.47
CA ILE A 149 -8.62 8.24 -12.78
C ILE A 149 -9.81 7.58 -13.50
N LEU A 150 -9.88 6.24 -13.47
CA LEU A 150 -10.76 5.43 -14.33
C LEU A 150 -11.86 4.68 -13.57
N GLY A 151 -11.72 4.50 -12.26
CA GLY A 151 -12.68 3.77 -11.41
C GLY A 151 -12.81 2.28 -11.72
N PHE A 152 -11.77 1.65 -12.30
CA PHE A 152 -11.83 0.27 -12.77
C PHE A 152 -12.06 -0.75 -11.64
N LYS A 153 -11.63 -0.44 -10.42
CA LYS A 153 -11.70 -1.35 -9.26
C LYS A 153 -13.14 -1.79 -8.99
N LYS A 154 -14.12 -0.90 -9.16
CA LYS A 154 -15.55 -1.23 -8.99
C LYS A 154 -16.03 -2.33 -9.94
N ASN A 155 -15.50 -2.37 -11.16
CA ASN A 155 -15.82 -3.41 -12.14
C ASN A 155 -15.12 -4.72 -11.77
N PHE A 156 -13.86 -4.65 -11.31
CA PHE A 156 -13.11 -5.83 -10.90
C PHE A 156 -13.74 -6.48 -9.66
N ASP A 157 -14.07 -5.69 -8.64
CA ASP A 157 -14.75 -6.16 -7.42
C ASP A 157 -16.08 -6.89 -7.69
N LYS A 158 -16.78 -6.54 -8.77
CA LYS A 158 -18.03 -7.20 -9.17
C LYS A 158 -17.83 -8.48 -9.95
N ARG A 159 -16.68 -8.64 -10.62
CA ARG A 159 -16.46 -9.68 -11.63
C ARG A 159 -15.37 -10.68 -11.26
N LEU A 160 -14.53 -10.38 -10.29
CA LEU A 160 -13.47 -11.24 -9.76
C LEU A 160 -13.79 -11.51 -8.29
N ASP A 161 -14.15 -12.76 -7.99
CA ASP A 161 -14.48 -13.24 -6.64
C ASP A 161 -13.36 -14.10 -6.02
N ASP A 162 -12.22 -14.17 -6.70
CA ASP A 162 -11.10 -15.00 -6.25
C ASP A 162 -10.31 -14.35 -5.08
N PRO A 163 -9.63 -15.16 -4.26
CA PRO A 163 -8.85 -14.65 -3.13
C PRO A 163 -7.71 -13.71 -3.52
N VAL A 164 -7.15 -13.84 -4.74
CA VAL A 164 -6.05 -13.00 -5.21
C VAL A 164 -6.55 -11.57 -5.39
N TRP A 165 -7.62 -11.37 -6.17
CA TRP A 165 -8.20 -10.04 -6.34
C TRP A 165 -8.70 -9.46 -5.02
N THR A 166 -9.34 -10.27 -4.17
CA THR A 166 -9.83 -9.82 -2.85
C THR A 166 -8.71 -9.22 -2.00
N SER A 167 -7.53 -9.86 -1.96
CA SER A 167 -6.35 -9.36 -1.25
C SER A 167 -5.81 -8.06 -1.86
N VAL A 168 -5.69 -8.00 -3.19
CA VAL A 168 -5.22 -6.79 -3.89
C VAL A 168 -6.17 -5.61 -3.69
N SER A 169 -7.47 -5.85 -3.84
CA SER A 169 -8.54 -4.86 -3.66
C SER A 169 -8.54 -4.28 -2.24
N LEU A 170 -8.35 -5.13 -1.22
CA LEU A 170 -8.21 -4.69 0.16
C LEU A 170 -6.92 -3.87 0.36
N LYS A 171 -5.78 -4.33 -0.17
CA LYS A 171 -4.51 -3.59 -0.09
C LYS A 171 -4.63 -2.21 -0.73
N MET A 172 -5.24 -2.11 -1.92
CA MET A 172 -5.52 -0.82 -2.57
C MET A 172 -6.40 0.07 -1.68
N LYS A 173 -7.48 -0.47 -1.11
CA LYS A 173 -8.40 0.27 -0.21
C LYS A 173 -7.67 0.82 1.01
N LYS A 174 -6.81 0.02 1.65
CA LYS A 174 -6.08 0.40 2.88
C LYS A 174 -4.91 1.33 2.59
N TYR A 175 -4.26 1.20 1.44
CA TYR A 175 -3.12 2.07 1.13
C TYR A 175 -3.52 3.42 0.51
N ASN A 176 -4.60 3.44 -0.28
CA ASN A 176 -5.12 4.64 -0.95
C ASN A 176 -5.19 5.93 -0.11
N PRO A 177 -5.58 5.89 1.17
CA PRO A 177 -5.67 7.10 1.99
C PRO A 177 -4.30 7.74 2.25
N PHE A 178 -3.21 6.97 2.24
CA PHE A 178 -1.85 7.46 2.50
C PHE A 178 -1.15 8.03 1.26
N LEU A 179 -1.77 7.92 0.07
CA LEU A 179 -1.22 8.49 -1.15
C LEU A 179 -1.61 9.95 -1.31
N ASN A 180 -0.63 10.84 -1.07
CA ASN A 180 -0.76 12.27 -1.35
C ASN A 180 -0.30 12.56 -2.79
N ILE A 181 -1.24 12.58 -3.73
CA ILE A 181 -0.95 12.75 -5.15
C ILE A 181 -1.90 13.76 -5.82
N ASN A 182 -1.40 14.44 -6.85
CA ASN A 182 -2.22 15.28 -7.72
C ASN A 182 -2.79 14.45 -8.88
N VAL A 183 -4.01 13.95 -8.72
CA VAL A 183 -4.68 13.09 -9.71
C VAL A 183 -4.77 13.74 -11.10
N SER A 184 -4.93 15.06 -11.17
CA SER A 184 -5.00 15.79 -12.44
C SER A 184 -3.69 15.72 -13.23
N GLN A 185 -2.54 15.74 -12.55
CA GLN A 185 -1.22 15.58 -13.19
C GLN A 185 -1.06 14.16 -13.77
N TYR A 186 -1.38 13.13 -12.99
CA TYR A 186 -1.31 11.74 -13.46
C TYR A 186 -2.30 11.46 -14.59
N LYS A 187 -3.49 12.07 -14.56
CA LYS A 187 -4.46 12.01 -15.66
C LYS A 187 -3.91 12.61 -16.95
N LYS A 188 -3.14 13.71 -16.86
CA LYS A 188 -2.47 14.29 -18.02
C LYS A 188 -1.42 13.33 -18.59
N VAL A 189 -0.54 12.81 -17.75
CA VAL A 189 0.47 11.82 -18.15
C VAL A 189 -0.17 10.60 -18.83
N LEU A 190 -1.27 10.07 -18.25
CA LEU A 190 -1.98 8.95 -18.84
C LEU A 190 -2.55 9.26 -20.22
N LYS A 191 -3.14 10.45 -20.40
CA LYS A 191 -3.64 10.88 -21.71
C LYS A 191 -2.53 11.00 -22.74
N ASP A 192 -1.41 11.63 -22.37
CA ASP A 192 -0.25 11.83 -23.25
C ASP A 192 0.41 10.51 -23.69
N LEU A 193 0.20 9.41 -22.97
CA LEU A 193 0.71 8.08 -23.34
C LEU A 193 -0.27 7.28 -24.21
N VAL A 194 -1.57 7.57 -24.10
CA VAL A 194 -2.65 6.78 -24.75
C VAL A 194 -3.08 7.39 -26.07
N LEU A 195 -3.00 8.72 -26.21
CA LEU A 195 -3.40 9.50 -27.38
C LEU A 195 -2.18 9.98 -28.16
#